data_AF-A0A8S3A0Q2-F1
#
_entry.id   AF-A0A8S3A0Q2-F1
#
_cell.length_a   1.000
_cell.length_b   1.000
_cell.length_c   1.000
_cell.angle_alpha   90.00
_cell.angle_beta   90.00
_cell.angle_gamma   90.00
#
_symmetry.space_group_name_H-M   'P 1'
#
loop_
_entity.id
_entity.type
_entity.pdbx_description
1 polymer ?
#
loop_
_entity_poly.entity_id
_entity_poly.type
_entity_poly.pdbx_seq_one_letter_code
_entity_poly.pdbx_strand_id
1 'polypeptide(L)'
;KCSNSTLTVQGKVNSIVLDQCTKVGIQFTSVVSLVEFINCRGMKVQVLDHVPTIQIEKTDGCHVYLSKTSLDTQFITSKSS
;
A
#
# COMPACT_ATOMS: atom_id res chain seq x y z
N LYS A 1 3.49 -1.75 14.90
CA LYS A 1 4.26 -0.58 14.41
C LYS A 1 5.56 -1.07 13.83
N CYS A 2 5.79 -0.86 12.53
CA CYS A 2 6.97 -1.36 11.83
C CYS A 2 7.85 -0.18 11.41
N SER A 3 9.17 -0.37 11.44
CA SER A 3 10.15 0.65 11.06
C SER A 3 11.30 0.02 10.28
N ASN A 4 11.74 0.63 9.17
CA ASN A 4 12.87 0.15 8.36
C ASN A 4 12.77 -1.35 8.02
N SER A 5 11.61 -1.78 7.56
CA SER A 5 11.32 -3.20 7.35
C SER A 5 10.69 -3.43 5.99
N THR A 6 10.88 -4.62 5.44
CA THR A 6 10.22 -5.07 4.21
C THR A 6 9.27 -6.21 4.55
N LEU A 7 8.02 -6.09 4.12
CA LEU A 7 6.98 -7.10 4.28
C LEU A 7 6.57 -7.66 2.92
N THR A 8 6.41 -8.98 2.84
CA THR A 8 5.85 -9.63 1.65
C THR A 8 4.62 -10.42 2.03
N VAL A 9 3.50 -10.11 1.38
CA VAL A 9 2.21 -10.80 1.55
C VAL A 9 1.96 -11.67 0.32
N GLN A 10 1.97 -12.98 0.52
CA GLN A 10 1.76 -13.96 -0.55
C GLN A 10 0.30 -14.37 -0.64
N GLY A 11 -0.18 -14.59 -1.86
CA GLY A 11 -1.54 -15.00 -2.14
C GLY A 11 -2.52 -13.83 -2.21
N LYS A 12 -3.81 -14.17 -2.27
CA LYS A 12 -4.91 -13.21 -2.40
C LYS A 12 -5.53 -12.95 -1.04
N VAL A 13 -5.47 -11.70 -0.57
CA VAL A 13 -6.03 -11.29 0.73
C VAL A 13 -7.20 -10.34 0.55
N ASN A 14 -8.03 -10.21 1.58
CA ASN A 14 -9.20 -9.35 1.51
C ASN A 14 -8.81 -7.86 1.46
N SER A 15 -8.00 -7.42 2.41
CA SER A 15 -7.51 -6.04 2.56
C SER A 15 -6.16 -6.03 3.29
N ILE A 16 -5.43 -4.92 3.16
CA ILE A 16 -4.18 -4.68 3.87
C ILE A 16 -4.23 -3.29 4.48
N VAL A 17 -3.90 -3.15 5.76
CA VAL A 17 -3.84 -1.86 6.45
C VAL A 17 -2.49 -1.69 7.13
N LEU A 18 -1.83 -0.57 6.86
CA LEU A 18 -0.61 -0.14 7.54
C LEU A 18 -0.90 1.12 8.32
N ASP A 19 -0.82 1.02 9.64
CA ASP A 19 -1.00 2.15 10.56
C ASP A 19 0.29 2.43 11.34
N GLN A 20 0.67 3.70 11.43
CA GLN A 20 1.81 4.18 12.22
C GLN A 20 3.14 3.47 11.88
N CYS A 21 3.43 3.32 10.58
CA CYS A 21 4.66 2.71 10.07
C CYS A 21 5.61 3.76 9.45
N THR A 22 6.92 3.50 9.48
CA THR A 22 7.92 4.42 8.93
C THR A 22 9.00 3.69 8.15
N LYS A 23 9.31 4.14 6.92
CA LYS A 23 10.31 3.52 6.04
C LYS A 23 10.05 2.03 5.82
N VAL A 24 8.78 1.68 5.58
CA VAL A 24 8.37 0.29 5.33
C VAL A 24 8.16 0.07 3.84
N GLY A 25 8.73 -1.01 3.33
CA GLY A 25 8.42 -1.56 2.01
C GLY A 25 7.39 -2.68 2.14
N ILE A 26 6.34 -2.66 1.34
CA ILE A 26 5.38 -3.77 1.25
C ILE A 26 5.24 -4.23 -0.19
N GLN A 27 5.30 -5.55 -0.37
CA GLN A 27 5.03 -6.22 -1.64
C GLN A 27 3.88 -7.20 -1.43
N PHE A 28 2.86 -7.16 -2.28
CA PHE A 28 1.72 -8.09 -2.19
C PHE A 28 1.27 -8.58 -3.57
N THR A 29 0.68 -9.78 -3.61
CA THR A 29 0.21 -10.37 -4.87
C THR A 29 -1.09 -9.72 -5.33
N SER A 30 -2.20 -9.97 -4.62
CA SER A 30 -3.51 -9.44 -5.00
C SER A 30 -4.37 -9.13 -3.77
N VAL A 31 -5.18 -8.09 -3.89
CA VAL A 31 -6.11 -7.63 -2.85
C VAL A 31 -7.52 -7.58 -3.45
N VAL A 32 -8.51 -8.06 -2.69
CA VAL A 32 -9.92 -8.09 -3.12
C VAL A 32 -10.57 -6.71 -3.05
N SER A 33 -10.26 -5.95 -2.00
CA SER A 33 -10.90 -4.65 -1.72
C SER A 33 -9.92 -3.49 -1.84
N LEU A 34 -9.14 -3.23 -0.80
CA LEU A 34 -8.26 -2.06 -0.73
C LEU A 34 -6.99 -2.29 0.07
N VAL A 35 -6.01 -1.44 -0.20
CA VAL A 35 -4.81 -1.27 0.61
C VAL A 35 -4.81 0.13 1.22
N GLU A 36 -4.65 0.22 2.53
CA GLU A 36 -4.73 1.48 3.27
C GLU A 36 -3.43 1.80 4.00
N PHE A 37 -2.98 3.05 3.88
CA PHE A 37 -1.85 3.61 4.61
C PHE A 37 -2.36 4.77 5.47
N ILE A 38 -2.23 4.63 6.79
CA ILE A 38 -2.70 5.61 7.77
C ILE A 38 -1.52 6.03 8.65
N ASN A 39 -1.33 7.34 8.84
CA ASN A 39 -0.28 7.87 9.73
C ASN A 39 1.13 7.34 9.43
N CYS A 40 1.44 7.10 8.16
CA CYS A 40 2.71 6.48 7.75
C CYS A 40 3.71 7.51 7.21
N ARG A 41 5.01 7.15 7.15
CA ARG A 41 6.04 8.01 6.54
C ARG A 41 7.06 7.21 5.74
N GLY A 42 7.38 7.65 4.52
CA GLY A 42 8.40 7.03 3.67
C GLY A 42 8.06 5.61 3.24
N MET A 43 6.82 5.38 2.82
CA MET A 43 6.31 4.07 2.41
C MET A 43 6.72 3.71 0.97
N LYS A 44 6.96 2.42 0.73
CA LYS A 44 7.11 1.86 -0.62
C LYS A 44 6.16 0.67 -0.77
N VAL A 45 5.42 0.63 -1.86
CA VAL A 45 4.32 -0.31 -2.08
C VAL A 45 4.46 -0.91 -3.46
N GLN A 46 4.46 -2.23 -3.58
CA GLN A 46 4.52 -2.92 -4.86
C GLN A 46 3.41 -3.96 -4.95
N VAL A 47 2.57 -3.84 -5.97
CA VAL A 47 1.57 -4.86 -6.33
C VAL A 47 2.10 -5.70 -7.49
N LEU A 48 1.97 -7.03 -7.38
CA LEU A 48 2.40 -7.95 -8.43
C LEU A 48 1.28 -8.28 -9.43
N ASP A 49 0.04 -8.37 -8.94
CA ASP A 49 -1.13 -8.69 -9.75
C ASP A 49 -2.18 -7.58 -9.63
N HIS A 50 -3.32 -7.79 -9.00
CA HIS A 50 -4.43 -6.83 -9.01
C HIS A 50 -4.71 -6.18 -7.65
N VAL A 51 -5.02 -4.87 -7.66
CA VAL A 51 -5.57 -4.12 -6.52
C VAL A 51 -6.61 -3.11 -7.01
N PRO A 52 -7.86 -3.14 -6.53
CA PRO A 52 -8.89 -2.20 -6.95
C PRO A 52 -8.65 -0.78 -6.43
N THR A 53 -8.29 -0.66 -5.14
CA THR A 53 -8.20 0.65 -4.48
C THR A 53 -6.99 0.75 -3.56
N ILE A 54 -6.29 1.87 -3.64
CA ILE A 54 -5.21 2.25 -2.72
C ILE A 54 -5.60 3.56 -2.03
N GLN A 55 -5.68 3.50 -0.70
CA GLN A 55 -6.03 4.62 0.16
C GLN A 55 -4.81 5.10 0.95
N ILE A 56 -4.53 6.40 0.90
CA ILE A 56 -3.38 7.05 1.55
C ILE A 56 -3.90 8.21 2.39
N GLU A 57 -3.98 7.99 3.71
CA GLU A 57 -4.42 8.98 4.69
C GLU A 57 -3.27 9.39 5.62
N LYS A 58 -3.11 10.70 5.87
CA LYS A 58 -2.14 11.25 6.83
C LYS A 58 -0.74 10.65 6.66
N THR A 59 -0.31 10.47 5.42
CA THR A 59 0.94 9.79 5.11
C THR A 59 1.85 10.72 4.30
N ASP A 60 3.11 10.84 4.72
CA ASP A 60 4.11 11.68 4.03
C ASP A 60 5.14 10.80 3.32
N GLY A 61 5.23 10.94 2.01
CA GLY A 61 6.10 10.14 1.14
C GLY A 61 5.62 8.70 1.03
N CYS A 62 4.84 8.41 -0.02
CA CYS A 62 4.41 7.06 -0.38
C CYS A 62 4.68 6.79 -1.87
N HIS A 63 5.54 5.83 -2.16
CA HIS A 63 5.81 5.39 -3.54
C HIS A 63 5.02 4.12 -3.83
N VAL A 64 4.14 4.18 -4.82
CA VAL A 64 3.32 3.04 -5.25
C VAL A 64 3.78 2.57 -6.62
N TYR A 65 4.14 1.29 -6.72
CA TYR A 65 4.55 0.59 -7.92
C TYR A 65 3.42 -0.35 -8.35
N LEU A 66 2.77 -0.02 -9.45
CA LEU A 66 1.67 -0.79 -10.03
C LEU A 66 2.18 -1.90 -10.95
N SER A 67 1.42 -2.98 -11.03
CA SER A 67 1.60 -4.02 -12.04
C SER A 67 0.91 -3.60 -13.35
N LYS A 68 1.12 -4.37 -14.42
CA LYS A 68 0.37 -4.18 -15.67
C LYS A 68 -1.12 -4.51 -15.54
N THR A 69 -1.49 -5.37 -14.59
CA THR A 69 -2.88 -5.79 -14.34
C THR A 69 -3.60 -4.91 -13.32
N SER A 70 -2.91 -3.94 -12.71
CA SER A 70 -3.47 -2.98 -11.75
C SER A 70 -3.37 -1.53 -12.25
N LEU A 71 -3.52 -1.30 -13.55
CA LEU A 71 -3.46 0.07 -14.12
C LEU A 71 -4.77 0.84 -13.90
N ASP A 72 -5.85 0.13 -13.61
CA ASP A 72 -7.18 0.63 -13.28
C ASP A 72 -7.38 0.90 -11.78
N THR A 73 -6.33 0.76 -10.97
CA THR A 73 -6.37 1.03 -9.53
C THR A 73 -6.82 2.45 -9.23
N GLN A 74 -7.82 2.58 -8.37
CA GLN A 74 -8.29 3.85 -7.85
C GLN A 74 -7.43 4.32 -6.68
N PHE A 75 -6.96 5.57 -6.74
CA PHE A 75 -6.25 6.21 -5.63
C PHE A 75 -7.17 7.14 -4.85
N ILE A 76 -7.24 6.95 -3.54
CA ILE A 76 -7.94 7.82 -2.61
C ILE A 76 -6.91 8.43 -1.67
N THR A 77 -6.74 9.75 -1.69
CA THR A 77 -5.76 10.44 -0.86
C THR A 77 -6.44 11.49 0.02
N SER A 78 -6.01 11.59 1.28
CA SER A 78 -6.53 12.56 2.23
C SER A 78 -5.46 12.99 3.22
N LYS A 79 -5.20 14.31 3.32
CA LYS A 79 -4.20 14.89 4.23
C LYS A 79 -2.81 14.24 4.11
N SER A 80 -2.37 13.92 2.90
CA SER A 80 -1.12 13.22 2.61
C SER A 80 -0.24 14.07 1.70
N SER A 81 1.09 13.96 1.81
CA SER A 81 2.07 14.75 1.05
C SER A 81 3.20 13.94 0.42
#